data_AF-A0A7X7P658-F1
#
_entry.id   AF-A0A7X7P658-F1
#
_cell.length_a   1.000
_cell.length_b   1.000
_cell.length_c   1.000
_cell.angle_alpha   90.00
_cell.angle_beta   90.00
_cell.angle_gamma   90.00
#
_symmetry.space_group_name_H-M   'P 1'
#
loop_
_entity.id
_entity.type
_entity.pdbx_description
1 polymer ?
#
loop_
_entity_poly.entity_id
_entity_poly.type
_entity_poly.pdbx_seq_one_letter_code
_entity_poly.pdbx_strand_id
1 'polypeptide(L)'
;MGHIFFITLDSSCNLDEVAQWTLFWLLDHDMVANTTLYTCSGLEQAYRALEKPLKTGTSPALIVIDYPMQPNAEMLQFVNRLRECIPETWIIEFIPRTMPMPSEKEGHLFWIPKPVCQEDWTDVLKHVCFQAASPQWSEAENPY
;
A
#
# COMPACT_ATOMS: atom_id res chain seq x y z
N MET A 1 -11.16 1.51 11.37
CA MET A 1 -9.86 1.46 10.67
C MET A 1 -10.09 2.17 9.36
N GLY A 2 -9.57 3.37 9.12
CA GLY A 2 -10.13 4.31 8.12
C GLY A 2 -10.19 3.84 6.65
N HIS A 3 -9.39 4.48 5.81
CA HIS A 3 -9.41 4.25 4.37
C HIS A 3 -8.24 3.36 3.96
N ILE A 4 -8.50 2.33 3.15
CA ILE A 4 -7.46 1.54 2.48
C ILE A 4 -7.53 1.80 0.98
N PHE A 5 -6.41 2.17 0.38
CA PHE A 5 -6.30 2.35 -1.07
C PHE A 5 -5.48 1.25 -1.69
N PHE A 6 -5.97 0.68 -2.79
CA PHE A 6 -5.25 -0.22 -3.68
C PHE A 6 -5.02 0.51 -4.99
N ILE A 7 -3.77 0.82 -5.30
CA ILE A 7 -3.37 1.67 -6.42
C ILE A 7 -2.54 0.83 -7.37
N THR A 8 -3.02 0.62 -8.59
CA THR A 8 -2.16 0.18 -9.70
C THR A 8 -1.61 1.39 -10.42
N LEU A 9 -0.30 1.46 -10.58
CA LEU A 9 0.32 2.57 -11.34
C LEU A 9 0.12 2.40 -12.86
N ASP A 10 -0.14 1.16 -13.31
CA ASP A 10 -0.50 0.81 -14.67
C ASP A 10 -2.01 0.54 -14.80
N SER A 11 -2.65 1.20 -15.76
CA SER A 11 -4.09 1.07 -16.01
C SER A 11 -4.51 -0.30 -16.56
N SER A 12 -3.57 -1.10 -17.03
CA SER A 12 -3.83 -2.46 -17.54
C SER A 12 -3.85 -3.53 -16.44
N CYS A 13 -3.44 -3.17 -15.22
CA CYS A 13 -3.46 -4.05 -14.06
C CYS A 13 -4.58 -3.65 -13.08
N ASN A 14 -5.01 -4.61 -12.26
CA ASN A 14 -5.89 -4.36 -11.12
C ASN A 14 -5.37 -5.09 -9.87
N LEU A 15 -5.86 -4.66 -8.71
CA LEU A 15 -5.59 -5.27 -7.41
C LEU A 15 -6.86 -5.87 -6.79
N ASP A 16 -7.85 -6.21 -7.62
CA ASP A 16 -9.18 -6.61 -7.15
C ASP A 16 -9.11 -7.88 -6.31
N GLU A 17 -8.24 -8.83 -6.69
CA GLU A 17 -8.02 -10.06 -5.95
C GLU A 17 -7.43 -9.80 -4.54
N VAL A 18 -6.43 -8.92 -4.44
CA VAL A 18 -5.81 -8.55 -3.16
C VAL A 18 -6.79 -7.74 -2.30
N ALA A 19 -7.59 -6.87 -2.91
CA ALA A 19 -8.64 -6.14 -2.22
C ALA A 19 -9.71 -7.11 -1.68
N GLN A 20 -10.06 -8.16 -2.44
CA GLN A 20 -10.98 -9.20 -2.02
C GLN A 20 -10.42 -10.04 -0.86
N TRP A 21 -9.15 -10.45 -0.92
CA TRP A 21 -8.48 -11.12 0.20
C TRP A 21 -8.50 -10.25 1.46
N THR A 22 -8.24 -8.95 1.31
CA THR A 22 -8.29 -7.99 2.41
C THR A 22 -9.68 -7.89 3.01
N LEU A 23 -10.72 -7.81 2.17
CA LEU A 23 -12.11 -7.75 2.64
C LEU A 23 -12.47 -9.00 3.46
N PHE A 24 -12.16 -10.20 2.97
CA PHE A 24 -12.45 -11.43 3.70
C PHE A 24 -11.67 -11.51 5.01
N TRP A 25 -10.39 -11.16 4.99
CA TRP A 25 -9.60 -11.12 6.21
C TRP A 25 -10.18 -10.15 7.24
N LEU A 26 -10.61 -8.96 6.83
CA LEU A 26 -11.25 -8.00 7.73
C LEU A 26 -12.59 -8.49 8.27
N LEU A 27 -13.35 -9.27 7.49
CA LEU A 27 -14.61 -9.89 7.95
C LEU A 27 -14.34 -10.91 9.03
N ASP A 28 -13.34 -11.77 8.84
CA ASP A 28 -12.96 -12.83 9.78
C ASP A 28 -12.44 -12.27 11.13
N HIS A 29 -12.08 -10.98 11.16
CA HIS A 29 -11.54 -10.30 12.34
C HIS A 29 -12.46 -9.17 12.86
N ASP A 30 -13.71 -9.07 12.40
CA ASP A 30 -14.69 -8.05 12.81
C ASP A 30 -14.25 -6.59 12.60
N MET A 31 -13.39 -6.33 11.60
CA MET A 31 -12.80 -5.01 11.34
C MET A 31 -13.48 -4.22 10.19
N VAL A 32 -14.39 -4.86 9.44
CA VAL A 32 -15.02 -4.24 8.24
C VAL A 32 -15.87 -3.02 8.55
N ALA A 33 -16.61 -3.03 9.66
CA ALA A 33 -17.60 -1.99 9.97
C ALA A 33 -17.02 -0.56 9.99
N ASN A 34 -15.71 -0.44 10.24
CA ASN A 34 -15.03 0.84 10.33
C ASN A 34 -14.11 1.14 9.13
N THR A 35 -14.15 0.33 8.06
CA THR A 35 -13.17 0.32 6.97
C THR A 35 -13.80 0.57 5.61
N THR A 36 -13.19 1.44 4.81
CA THR A 36 -13.56 1.61 3.39
C THR A 36 -12.38 1.27 2.49
N LEU A 37 -12.62 0.41 1.50
CA LEU A 37 -11.63 0.00 0.50
C LEU A 37 -11.86 0.77 -0.80
N TYR A 38 -10.78 1.24 -1.42
CA TYR A 38 -10.79 1.92 -2.72
C TYR A 38 -9.81 1.23 -3.65
N THR A 39 -10.22 0.96 -4.89
CA THR A 39 -9.32 0.53 -5.96
C THR A 39 -9.15 1.67 -6.96
N CYS A 40 -7.92 1.92 -7.38
CA CYS A 40 -7.54 3.01 -8.28
C CYS A 40 -6.66 2.44 -9.38
N SER A 41 -7.01 2.73 -10.63
CA SER A 41 -6.28 2.24 -11.80
C SER A 41 -5.60 3.39 -12.52
N GLY A 42 -4.27 3.35 -12.53
CA GLY A 42 -3.42 4.37 -13.13
C GLY A 42 -3.16 5.57 -12.22
N LEU A 43 -2.08 6.28 -12.57
CA LEU A 43 -1.54 7.40 -11.79
C LEU A 43 -2.53 8.56 -11.60
N GLU A 44 -3.29 8.93 -12.64
CA GLU A 44 -4.27 10.03 -12.53
C GLU A 44 -5.38 9.74 -11.53
N GLN A 45 -5.91 8.50 -11.51
CA GLN A 45 -6.94 8.12 -10.55
C GLN A 45 -6.39 8.12 -9.13
N ALA A 46 -5.15 7.64 -8.96
CA ALA A 46 -4.46 7.65 -7.67
C ALA A 46 -4.35 9.06 -7.10
N TYR A 47 -3.90 10.03 -7.91
CA TYR A 47 -3.83 11.43 -7.49
C TYR A 47 -5.18 11.97 -7.05
N ARG A 48 -6.24 11.77 -7.85
CA ARG A 48 -7.58 12.28 -7.54
C ARG A 48 -8.18 11.62 -6.30
N ALA A 49 -7.98 10.32 -6.16
CA ALA A 49 -8.51 9.53 -5.06
C ALA A 49 -7.88 9.94 -3.72
N LEU A 50 -6.57 10.22 -3.72
CA LEU A 50 -5.84 10.66 -2.54
C LEU A 50 -5.97 12.17 -2.25
N GLU A 51 -6.22 13.01 -3.26
CA GLU A 51 -6.29 14.46 -3.09
C GLU A 51 -7.32 14.89 -2.03
N LYS A 52 -8.54 14.33 -2.09
CA LYS A 52 -9.63 14.73 -1.19
C LYS A 52 -9.40 14.29 0.26
N PRO A 53 -9.12 13.00 0.55
CA PRO A 53 -8.81 12.54 1.91
C PRO A 53 -7.66 13.31 2.57
N LEU A 54 -6.57 13.56 1.81
CA LEU A 54 -5.41 14.28 2.30
C LEU A 54 -5.75 15.75 2.61
N LYS A 55 -6.53 16.43 1.76
CA LYS A 55 -6.97 17.81 2.00
C LYS A 55 -7.93 17.95 3.19
N THR A 56 -8.72 16.92 3.50
CA THR A 56 -9.65 16.94 4.64
C THR A 56 -9.00 16.50 5.96
N GLY A 57 -7.69 16.26 5.97
CA GLY A 57 -6.95 15.81 7.15
C GLY A 57 -7.30 14.38 7.57
N THR A 58 -7.85 13.57 6.66
CA THR A 58 -8.21 12.18 6.92
C THR A 58 -7.19 11.29 6.24
N SER A 59 -6.10 11.00 6.94
CA SER A 59 -5.03 10.19 6.38
C SER A 59 -5.49 8.73 6.20
N PRO A 60 -5.17 8.08 5.07
CA PRO A 60 -5.44 6.66 4.90
C PRO A 60 -4.73 5.82 5.97
N ALA A 61 -5.36 4.72 6.37
CA ALA A 61 -4.72 3.76 7.28
C ALA A 61 -3.67 2.94 6.53
N LEU A 62 -3.95 2.59 5.28
CA LEU A 62 -3.12 1.74 4.43
C LEU A 62 -3.24 2.16 2.96
N ILE A 63 -2.12 2.16 2.26
CA ILE A 63 -2.04 2.30 0.81
C ILE A 63 -1.20 1.15 0.27
N VAL A 64 -1.75 0.42 -0.68
CA VAL A 64 -1.07 -0.65 -1.41
C VAL A 64 -0.79 -0.13 -2.81
N ILE A 65 0.46 -0.21 -3.24
CA ILE A 65 0.92 0.31 -4.53
C ILE A 65 1.48 -0.82 -5.37
N ASP A 66 0.93 -0.99 -6.56
CA ASP A 66 1.35 -2.01 -7.51
C ASP A 66 2.13 -1.37 -8.66
N TYR A 67 3.43 -1.70 -8.73
CA TYR A 67 4.33 -1.19 -9.77
C TYR A 67 4.23 -2.00 -11.06
N PRO A 68 4.18 -1.37 -12.25
CA PRO A 68 4.40 -2.10 -13.49
C PRO A 68 5.81 -2.70 -13.55
N MET A 69 6.01 -3.64 -14.47
CA MET A 69 7.33 -4.27 -14.71
C MET A 69 8.44 -3.24 -14.98
N GLN A 70 8.10 -2.11 -15.58
CA GLN A 70 9.02 -1.01 -15.88
C GLN A 70 8.37 0.33 -15.48
N PRO A 71 8.50 0.77 -14.22
CA PRO A 71 7.96 2.05 -13.79
C PRO A 71 8.74 3.20 -14.42
N ASN A 72 8.01 4.24 -14.82
CA ASN A 72 8.62 5.47 -15.33
C ASN A 72 9.00 6.42 -14.16
N ALA A 73 9.73 7.48 -14.48
CA ALA A 73 10.19 8.44 -13.46
C ALA A 73 9.03 9.16 -12.73
N GLU A 74 7.92 9.41 -13.41
CA GLU A 74 6.76 10.08 -12.83
C GLU A 74 6.08 9.22 -11.77
N MET A 75 5.94 7.91 -12.03
CA MET A 75 5.44 6.91 -11.08
C MET A 75 6.32 6.85 -9.83
N LEU A 76 7.65 6.81 -10.01
CA LEU A 76 8.58 6.79 -8.87
C LEU A 76 8.51 8.07 -8.05
N GLN A 77 8.43 9.24 -8.71
CA GLN A 77 8.28 10.52 -8.02
C GLN A 77 6.97 10.61 -7.24
N PHE A 78 5.87 10.08 -7.78
CA PHE A 78 4.59 10.02 -7.08
C PHE A 78 4.69 9.22 -5.78
N VAL A 79 5.25 8.01 -5.84
CA VAL A 79 5.34 7.15 -4.66
C VAL A 79 6.28 7.76 -3.61
N ASN A 80 7.44 8.28 -4.03
CA ASN A 80 8.36 8.97 -3.12
C ASN A 80 7.69 10.15 -2.41
N ARG A 81 6.98 10.98 -3.17
CA ARG A 81 6.23 12.11 -2.60
C ARG A 81 5.16 11.65 -1.63
N LEU A 82 4.49 10.54 -1.91
CA LEU A 82 3.49 9.98 -1.03
C LEU A 82 4.11 9.58 0.32
N ARG A 83 5.24 8.87 0.31
CA ARG A 83 5.97 8.51 1.54
C ARG A 83 6.39 9.73 2.37
N GLU A 84 6.84 10.79 1.72
CA GLU A 84 7.25 12.03 2.39
C GLU A 84 6.07 12.81 2.98
N CYS A 85 4.88 12.74 2.36
CA CYS A 85 3.74 13.57 2.75
C CYS A 85 2.83 12.95 3.82
N ILE A 86 2.79 11.63 3.95
CA ILE A 86 1.91 10.92 4.90
C ILE A 86 2.67 9.90 5.75
N PRO A 87 3.45 10.38 6.71
CA PRO A 87 4.28 9.53 7.56
C PRO A 87 3.52 8.52 8.43
N GLU A 88 2.27 8.83 8.73
CA GLU A 88 1.39 8.03 9.57
C GLU A 88 0.67 6.88 8.81
N THR A 89 0.77 6.84 7.48
CA THR A 89 0.10 5.85 6.64
C THR A 89 1.02 4.68 6.32
N TRP A 90 0.51 3.45 6.44
CA TRP A 90 1.22 2.28 5.92
C TRP A 90 1.23 2.33 4.39
N ILE A 91 2.41 2.29 3.78
CA ILE A 91 2.56 2.19 2.34
C ILE A 91 3.24 0.87 2.03
N ILE A 92 2.52 -0.03 1.35
CA ILE A 92 3.00 -1.36 0.99
C ILE A 92 3.16 -1.44 -0.52
N GLU A 93 4.35 -1.79 -0.97
CA GLU A 93 4.71 -1.73 -2.38
C GLU A 93 4.91 -3.11 -2.99
N PHE A 94 4.19 -3.43 -4.04
CA PHE A 94 4.38 -4.65 -4.82
C PHE A 94 5.39 -4.38 -5.92
N ILE A 95 6.61 -4.89 -5.72
CA ILE A 95 7.76 -4.58 -6.55
C ILE A 95 8.07 -5.76 -7.50
N PRO A 96 8.21 -5.52 -8.82
CA PRO A 96 8.70 -6.52 -9.75
C PRO A 96 10.14 -6.90 -9.43
N ARG A 97 10.49 -8.19 -9.57
CA ARG A 97 11.88 -8.68 -9.35
C ARG A 97 12.93 -8.03 -10.24
N THR A 98 12.51 -7.40 -11.33
CA THR A 98 13.37 -6.69 -12.29
C THR A 98 13.72 -5.28 -11.84
N MET A 99 12.99 -4.72 -10.87
CA MET A 99 13.26 -3.40 -10.33
C MET A 99 14.45 -3.49 -9.36
N PRO A 100 15.44 -2.58 -9.43
CA PRO A 100 16.49 -2.54 -8.42
C PRO A 100 15.86 -2.33 -7.05
N MET A 101 16.14 -3.24 -6.12
CA MET A 101 15.64 -3.13 -4.75
C MET A 101 16.05 -1.76 -4.19
N PRO A 102 15.11 -0.98 -3.63
CA PRO A 102 15.47 0.27 -2.99
C PRO A 102 16.47 -0.05 -1.87
N SER A 103 17.57 0.70 -1.83
CA SER A 103 18.64 0.42 -0.88
C SER A 103 18.15 0.64 0.55
N GLU A 104 18.60 -0.16 1.52
CA GLU A 104 18.29 -0.03 2.96
C GLU A 104 18.48 1.39 3.54
N LYS A 105 19.21 2.27 2.83
CA LYS A 105 19.41 3.68 3.19
C LYS A 105 18.16 4.56 2.94
N GLU A 106 17.22 4.12 2.12
CA GLU A 106 15.90 4.72 1.94
C GLU A 106 14.98 4.12 3.00
N GLY A 107 14.96 4.73 4.18
CA GLY A 107 14.37 4.16 5.40
C GLY A 107 12.99 3.50 5.25
N HIS A 108 12.79 2.43 6.03
CA HIS A 108 11.52 1.74 6.32
C HIS A 108 10.55 1.58 5.14
N LEU A 109 11.07 1.15 4.00
CA LEU A 109 10.28 0.83 2.83
C LEU A 109 9.67 -0.57 3.00
N PHE A 110 8.34 -0.66 3.08
CA PHE A 110 7.64 -1.94 3.24
C PHE A 110 7.19 -2.45 1.87
N TRP A 111 7.74 -3.59 1.42
CA TRP A 111 7.49 -4.09 0.07
C TRP A 111 7.30 -5.61 0.03
N ILE A 112 6.60 -6.08 -1.01
CA ILE A 112 6.40 -7.51 -1.30
C ILE A 112 6.85 -7.76 -2.75
N PRO A 113 7.67 -8.78 -3.02
CA PRO A 113 8.05 -9.12 -4.38
C PRO A 113 6.87 -9.74 -5.13
N LYS A 114 6.69 -9.36 -6.39
CA LYS A 114 5.72 -10.03 -7.27
C LYS A 114 6.19 -11.44 -7.72
N PRO A 115 5.26 -12.39 -7.98
CA PRO A 115 3.82 -12.29 -7.76
C PRO A 115 3.45 -12.39 -6.27
N VAL A 116 2.42 -11.64 -5.85
CA VAL A 116 1.93 -11.65 -4.46
C VAL A 116 1.00 -12.85 -4.27
N CYS A 117 1.18 -13.61 -3.19
CA CYS A 117 0.28 -14.68 -2.81
C CYS A 117 -0.55 -14.31 -1.57
N GLN A 118 -1.67 -15.02 -1.37
CA GLN A 118 -2.60 -14.72 -0.28
C GLN A 118 -1.98 -14.94 1.10
N GLU A 119 -1.09 -15.92 1.24
CA GLU A 119 -0.42 -16.25 2.49
C GLU A 119 0.48 -15.11 2.95
N ASP A 120 1.38 -14.64 2.07
CA ASP A 120 2.24 -13.47 2.33
C ASP A 120 1.40 -12.23 2.66
N TRP A 121 0.33 -11.99 1.90
CA TRP A 121 -0.55 -10.83 2.13
C TRP A 121 -1.25 -10.90 3.49
N THR A 122 -1.66 -12.09 3.90
CA THR A 122 -2.31 -12.31 5.20
C THR A 122 -1.37 -11.99 6.36
N ASP A 123 -0.10 -12.35 6.25
CA ASP A 123 0.90 -12.05 7.28
C ASP A 123 1.20 -10.54 7.35
N VAL A 124 1.22 -9.87 6.19
CA VAL A 124 1.31 -8.41 6.12
C VAL A 124 0.12 -7.73 6.79
N LEU A 125 -1.11 -8.20 6.55
CA LEU A 125 -2.31 -7.66 7.22
C LEU A 125 -2.24 -7.85 8.74
N LYS A 126 -1.80 -9.01 9.22
CA LYS A 126 -1.61 -9.24 10.67
C LYS A 126 -0.61 -8.23 11.25
N HIS A 127 0.49 -7.97 10.54
CA HIS A 127 1.50 -7.03 10.98
C HIS A 127 0.95 -5.60 11.06
N VAL A 128 0.39 -5.11 9.96
CA VAL A 128 -0.12 -3.73 9.81
C VAL A 128 -1.30 -3.46 10.76
N CYS A 129 -2.22 -4.40 10.91
CA CYS A 129 -3.44 -4.18 11.68
C CYS A 129 -3.28 -4.43 13.19
N PHE A 130 -2.36 -5.31 13.61
CA PHE A 130 -2.27 -5.72 15.02
C PHE A 130 -0.92 -5.46 15.68
N GLN A 131 0.19 -5.46 14.94
CA GLN A 131 1.53 -5.43 15.54
C GLN A 131 2.15 -4.05 15.57
N ALA A 132 1.79 -3.14 14.66
CA ALA A 132 2.43 -1.82 14.56
C ALA A 132 1.42 -0.68 14.34
N ALA A 133 1.17 0.11 15.39
CA ALA A 133 0.22 1.22 15.38
C ALA A 133 0.72 2.49 14.67
N SER A 134 2.00 2.55 14.27
CA SER A 134 2.57 3.69 13.53
C SER A 134 3.72 3.24 12.61
N PRO A 135 3.58 3.39 11.28
CA PRO A 135 4.50 2.85 10.27
C PRO A 135 5.93 3.40 10.35
N GLN A 136 6.09 4.71 10.56
CA GLN A 136 7.41 5.35 10.53
C GLN A 136 8.27 5.19 11.79
N TRP A 137 7.73 4.58 12.84
CA TRP A 137 8.40 4.41 14.13
C TRP A 137 8.41 2.95 14.58
N SER A 138 7.77 2.06 13.82
CA SER A 138 7.97 0.64 14.01
C SER A 138 9.39 0.30 13.59
N GLU A 139 10.22 -0.12 14.54
CA GLU A 139 11.46 -0.89 14.29
C GLU A 139 11.14 -2.27 13.69
N ALA A 140 10.12 -2.36 12.83
CA ALA A 140 9.80 -3.57 12.10
C ALA A 140 10.94 -3.80 11.11
N GLU A 141 11.82 -4.73 11.45
CA GLU A 141 12.73 -5.33 10.48
C GLU A 141 11.88 -5.88 9.33
N ASN A 142 12.27 -5.53 8.10
CA ASN A 142 11.66 -6.09 6.91
C ASN A 142 11.75 -7.62 7.03
N PRO A 143 10.63 -8.38 7.00
CA PRO A 143 10.70 -9.83 7.13
C PRO A 143 11.34 -10.53 5.92
N TYR A 144 11.79 -9.75 4.92
CA TYR A 144 12.36 -10.21 3.65
C TYR A 144 13.66 -9.48 3.30
#